data_AF-E9B2H8-F1
#
_entry.id   AF-E9B2H8-F1
#
_cell.length_a   1.000
_cell.length_b   1.000
_cell.length_c   1.000
_cell.angle_alpha   90.00
_cell.angle_beta   90.00
_cell.angle_gamma   90.00
#
_symmetry.space_group_name_H-M   'P 1'
#
loop_
_entity.id
_entity.type
_entity.pdbx_description
1 polymer ?
#
loop_
_entity_poly.entity_id
_entity_poly.type
_entity_poly.pdbx_seq_one_letter_code
_entity_poly.pdbx_strand_id
1 'polypeptide(L)'
;MGRRTTFDDVCANEANAWCICLENNLGGKDVHKKCGVQQQTFDTCVSAWRAKVGNVVQVKGENEGEPPLQCASMSCHIGECLRKYNYDFERCKPHMQFFKYCVKSFYGQDYIA
;
A
#
# COMPACT_ATOMS: atom_id res chain seq x y z
N MET A 1 -23.27 18.28 6.38
CA MET A 1 -23.15 16.91 5.83
C MET A 1 -21.76 16.76 5.23
N GLY A 2 -21.07 15.71 5.64
CA GLY A 2 -19.60 15.58 5.67
C GLY A 2 -18.91 15.65 4.31
N ARG A 3 -17.76 16.32 4.31
CA ARG A 3 -16.88 16.54 3.17
C ARG A 3 -16.26 15.18 2.78
N ARG A 4 -16.72 14.57 1.67
CA ARG A 4 -16.02 13.45 1.01
C ARG A 4 -14.57 13.88 0.78
N THR A 5 -13.63 13.16 1.37
CA THR A 5 -12.20 13.33 1.10
C THR A 5 -11.95 12.96 -0.37
N THR A 6 -11.46 13.91 -1.15
CA THR A 6 -11.47 13.88 -2.63
C THR A 6 -10.51 12.86 -3.27
N PHE A 7 -9.93 11.96 -2.47
CA PHE A 7 -8.87 11.07 -2.91
C PHE A 7 -9.06 9.60 -2.52
N ASP A 8 -10.20 9.24 -1.93
CA ASP A 8 -10.46 7.88 -1.42
C ASP A 8 -10.53 6.83 -2.55
N ASP A 9 -10.76 7.28 -3.78
CA ASP A 9 -10.86 6.47 -4.99
C ASP A 9 -9.54 6.35 -5.77
N VAL A 10 -8.51 7.15 -5.43
CA VAL A 10 -7.25 7.19 -6.19
C VAL A 10 -6.52 5.86 -6.06
N CYS A 11 -6.42 5.14 -7.18
CA CYS A 11 -5.75 3.84 -7.28
C CYS A 11 -6.26 2.80 -6.26
N ALA A 12 -7.50 2.96 -5.78
CA ALA A 12 -8.06 2.12 -4.72
C ALA A 12 -8.25 0.67 -5.19
N ASN A 13 -8.63 0.46 -6.45
CA ASN A 13 -8.81 -0.88 -7.01
C ASN A 13 -7.48 -1.62 -7.14
N GLU A 14 -6.44 -0.93 -7.60
CA GLU A 14 -5.10 -1.47 -7.78
C GLU A 14 -4.45 -1.77 -6.43
N ALA A 15 -4.58 -0.86 -5.46
CA ALA A 15 -4.13 -1.08 -4.09
C ALA A 15 -4.87 -2.27 -3.44
N ASN A 16 -6.18 -2.40 -3.65
CA ASN A 16 -6.97 -3.52 -3.15
C ASN A 16 -6.58 -4.86 -3.81
N ALA A 17 -6.39 -4.88 -5.13
CA ALA A 17 -5.92 -6.08 -5.83
C ALA A 17 -4.55 -6.53 -5.32
N TRP A 18 -3.65 -5.58 -5.06
CA TRP A 18 -2.36 -5.86 -4.45
C TRP A 18 -2.50 -6.39 -3.03
N CYS A 19 -3.34 -5.76 -2.21
CA CYS A 19 -3.67 -6.18 -0.86
C CYS A 19 -4.13 -7.65 -0.83
N ILE A 20 -5.10 -8.02 -1.66
CA ILE A 20 -5.61 -9.40 -1.75
C ILE A 20 -4.49 -10.39 -2.13
N CYS A 21 -3.56 -10.00 -3.01
CA CYS A 21 -2.43 -10.87 -3.33
C CYS A 21 -1.50 -11.09 -2.12
N LEU A 22 -1.21 -10.03 -1.36
CA LEU A 22 -0.38 -10.08 -0.18
C LEU A 22 -1.00 -10.98 0.89
N GLU A 23 -2.31 -10.84 1.13
CA GLU A 23 -3.08 -11.68 2.05
C GLU A 23 -2.95 -13.17 1.70
N ASN A 24 -3.19 -13.53 0.44
CA ASN A 24 -3.09 -14.90 -0.04
C ASN A 24 -1.67 -15.50 0.04
N ASN A 25 -0.64 -14.66 0.20
CA ASN A 25 0.77 -15.05 0.25
C ASN A 25 1.45 -14.63 1.56
N LEU A 26 0.68 -14.56 2.66
CA LEU A 26 1.14 -14.11 3.96
C LEU A 26 2.37 -14.90 4.47
N GLY A 27 3.45 -14.18 4.77
CA GLY A 27 4.75 -14.75 5.17
C GLY A 27 5.36 -15.76 4.18
N GLY A 28 4.99 -15.71 2.90
CA GLY A 28 5.61 -16.51 1.84
C GLY A 28 6.97 -15.95 1.43
N LYS A 29 7.94 -16.85 1.16
CA LYS A 29 9.32 -16.46 0.77
C LYS A 29 9.40 -15.70 -0.56
N ASP A 30 8.44 -15.94 -1.46
CA ASP A 30 8.43 -15.37 -2.82
C ASP A 30 7.33 -14.33 -3.04
N VAL A 31 6.84 -13.67 -1.97
CA VAL A 31 5.71 -12.73 -2.06
C VAL A 31 5.98 -11.57 -3.04
N HIS A 32 7.22 -11.08 -3.12
CA HIS A 32 7.63 -10.09 -4.14
C HIS A 32 7.40 -10.58 -5.57
N LYS A 33 7.77 -11.83 -5.87
CA LYS A 33 7.58 -12.40 -7.20
C LYS A 33 6.10 -12.65 -7.48
N LYS A 34 5.37 -13.18 -6.50
CA LYS A 34 3.96 -13.56 -6.67
C LYS A 34 3.03 -12.37 -6.82
N CYS A 35 3.30 -11.27 -6.11
CA CYS A 35 2.48 -10.07 -6.11
C CYS A 35 3.07 -8.91 -6.92
N GLY A 36 4.14 -9.16 -7.68
CA GLY A 36 4.81 -8.16 -8.49
C GLY A 36 3.93 -7.58 -9.60
N VAL A 37 3.01 -8.37 -10.17
CA VAL A 37 2.06 -7.89 -11.18
C VAL A 37 1.11 -6.86 -10.59
N GLN A 38 0.52 -7.14 -9.42
CA GLN A 38 -0.40 -6.22 -8.77
C GLN A 38 0.32 -4.95 -8.29
N GLN A 39 1.55 -5.09 -7.79
CA GLN A 39 2.40 -3.95 -7.47
C GLN A 39 2.66 -3.08 -8.70
N GLN A 40 3.03 -3.66 -9.84
CA GLN A 40 3.27 -2.91 -11.07
C GLN A 40 2.01 -2.19 -11.60
N THR A 41 0.84 -2.84 -11.48
CA THR A 41 -0.44 -2.20 -11.83
C THR A 41 -0.73 -1.01 -10.91
N PHE A 42 -0.47 -1.14 -9.61
CA PHE A 42 -0.55 -0.03 -8.65
C PHE A 42 0.42 1.10 -9.01
N ASP A 43 1.68 0.77 -9.31
CA ASP A 43 2.70 1.75 -9.71
C ASP A 43 2.26 2.53 -10.95
N THR A 44 1.72 1.83 -11.96
CA THR A 44 1.21 2.45 -13.18
C THR A 44 0.09 3.44 -12.88
N CYS A 45 -0.85 3.07 -12.00
CA CYS A 45 -1.94 3.97 -11.60
C CYS A 45 -1.39 5.20 -10.86
N VAL A 46 -0.52 5.00 -9.87
CA VAL A 46 0.09 6.10 -9.10
C VAL A 46 0.84 7.04 -10.04
N SER A 47 1.63 6.50 -10.97
CA SER A 47 2.37 7.27 -11.98
C SER A 47 1.44 8.16 -12.80
N ALA A 48 0.36 7.57 -13.33
CA ALA A 48 -0.61 8.29 -14.16
C ALA A 48 -1.36 9.37 -13.37
N TRP A 49 -1.66 9.11 -12.11
CA TRP A 49 -2.27 10.09 -11.22
C TRP A 49 -1.28 11.22 -10.87
N ARG A 50 -0.03 10.90 -10.54
CA ARG A 50 1.05 11.87 -10.25
C ARG A 50 1.35 12.78 -11.42
N ALA A 51 1.30 12.26 -12.65
CA ALA A 51 1.44 13.09 -13.84
C ALA A 51 0.36 14.19 -13.96
N LYS A 52 -0.81 13.99 -13.35
CA LYS A 52 -1.92 14.96 -13.36
C LYS A 52 -1.87 15.98 -12.23
N VAL A 53 -1.48 15.55 -11.03
CA VAL A 53 -1.57 16.38 -9.81
C VAL A 53 -0.21 16.86 -9.27
N GLY A 54 0.89 16.33 -9.81
CA GLY A 54 2.24 16.60 -9.35
C GLY A 54 2.61 15.88 -8.04
N ASN A 55 3.83 16.13 -7.57
CA ASN A 55 4.41 15.46 -6.39
C ASN A 55 4.10 16.16 -5.06
N VAL A 56 3.54 17.38 -5.10
CA VAL A 56 3.25 18.18 -3.90
C VAL A 56 1.96 17.72 -3.21
N VAL A 57 1.01 17.16 -3.96
CA VAL A 57 -0.28 16.69 -3.43
C VAL A 57 -0.06 15.41 -2.61
N GLN A 58 -0.53 15.39 -1.35
CA GLN A 58 -0.46 14.21 -0.50
C GLN A 58 -1.85 13.65 -0.26
N VAL A 59 -2.00 12.33 -0.41
CA VAL A 59 -3.19 11.61 0.09
C VAL A 59 -2.83 11.08 1.47
N LYS A 60 -3.63 11.39 2.48
CA LYS A 60 -3.46 10.98 3.89
C LYS A 60 -4.73 10.28 4.37
N GLY A 61 -4.65 9.61 5.52
CA GLY A 61 -5.84 9.08 6.21
C GLY A 61 -6.75 10.18 6.75
N GLU A 62 -7.89 9.78 7.32
CA GLU A 62 -8.86 10.70 7.91
C GLU A 62 -8.27 11.46 9.10
N ASN A 63 -7.46 10.78 9.91
CA ASN A 63 -6.77 11.38 11.06
C ASN A 63 -5.27 11.58 10.83
N GLU A 64 -4.68 12.49 11.59
CA GLU A 64 -3.22 12.71 11.56
C GLU A 64 -2.47 11.45 12.02
N GLY A 65 -1.46 11.05 11.24
CA GLY A 65 -0.68 9.84 11.48
C GLY A 65 -1.27 8.58 10.84
N GLU A 66 -2.50 8.62 10.33
CA GLU A 66 -3.08 7.49 9.61
C GLU A 66 -2.56 7.39 8.18
N PRO A 67 -2.34 6.16 7.68
CA PRO A 67 -1.99 5.95 6.29
C PRO A 67 -3.17 6.31 5.37
N PRO A 68 -2.93 6.52 4.07
CA PRO A 68 -3.98 6.55 3.06
C PRO A 68 -4.91 5.32 3.20
N LEU A 69 -6.22 5.52 3.03
CA LEU A 69 -7.22 4.45 3.16
C LEU A 69 -6.90 3.24 2.26
N GLN A 70 -6.34 3.48 1.08
CA GLN A 70 -5.92 2.46 0.12
C GLN A 70 -4.83 1.53 0.65
N CYS A 71 -4.02 2.00 1.60
CA CYS A 71 -2.92 1.25 2.20
C CYS A 71 -3.26 0.70 3.59
N ALA A 72 -4.36 1.15 4.20
CA ALA A 72 -4.70 0.83 5.58
C ALA A 72 -4.84 -0.68 5.81
N SER A 73 -5.49 -1.39 4.87
CA SER A 73 -5.66 -2.85 4.93
C SER A 73 -4.34 -3.62 4.93
N MET A 74 -3.30 -3.13 4.25
CA MET A 74 -1.99 -3.78 4.24
C MET A 74 -1.31 -3.75 5.62
N SER A 75 -1.65 -2.78 6.48
CA SER A 75 -1.14 -2.74 7.86
C SER A 75 -1.66 -3.93 8.69
N CYS A 76 -2.89 -4.38 8.43
CA CYS A 76 -3.47 -5.55 9.10
C CYS A 76 -2.68 -6.83 8.79
N HIS A 77 -2.20 -6.99 7.55
CA HIS A 77 -1.40 -8.15 7.14
C HIS A 77 -0.10 -8.28 7.92
N ILE A 78 0.52 -7.16 8.32
CA ILE A 78 1.73 -7.19 9.14
C ILE A 78 1.42 -7.89 10.48
N GLY A 79 0.36 -7.45 11.16
CA GLY A 79 -0.06 -8.01 12.43
C GLY A 79 -0.52 -9.47 12.33
N GLU A 80 -1.21 -9.83 11.25
CA GLU A 80 -1.61 -11.21 10.97
C GLU A 80 -0.40 -12.11 10.68
N CYS A 81 0.55 -11.63 9.89
CA CYS A 81 1.76 -12.37 9.58
C CYS A 81 2.55 -12.66 10.87
N LEU A 82 2.77 -11.64 11.69
CA LEU A 82 3.52 -11.78 12.95
C LEU A 82 2.82 -12.76 13.89
N ARG A 83 1.49 -12.67 14.06
CA ARG A 83 0.73 -13.61 14.88
C ARG A 83 0.81 -15.05 14.35
N LYS A 84 0.75 -15.23 13.03
CA LYS A 84 0.78 -16.55 12.38
C LYS A 84 2.15 -17.22 12.43
N TYR A 85 3.23 -16.43 12.45
CA TYR A 85 4.61 -16.94 12.36
C TYR A 85 5.44 -16.60 13.60
N ASN A 86 4.83 -16.64 14.80
CA ASN A 86 5.51 -16.49 16.09
C ASN A 86 6.39 -15.22 16.19
N TYR A 87 5.89 -14.10 15.70
CA TYR A 87 6.57 -12.80 15.66
C TYR A 87 7.91 -12.84 14.92
N ASP A 88 8.04 -13.69 13.90
CA ASP A 88 9.18 -13.69 12.98
C ASP A 88 9.15 -12.44 12.07
N PHE A 89 9.85 -11.41 12.52
CA PHE A 89 9.94 -10.13 11.80
C PHE A 89 10.65 -10.26 10.45
N GLU A 90 11.64 -11.14 10.31
CA GLU A 90 12.34 -11.32 9.02
C GLU A 90 11.40 -11.97 7.99
N ARG A 91 10.58 -12.92 8.42
CA ARG A 91 9.56 -13.52 7.55
C ARG A 91 8.46 -12.55 7.15
N CYS A 92 8.08 -11.63 8.04
CA CYS A 92 7.02 -10.65 7.80
C CYS A 92 7.51 -9.31 7.23
N LYS A 93 8.83 -9.13 7.12
CA LYS A 93 9.49 -7.94 6.56
C LYS A 93 8.96 -7.50 5.20
N PRO A 94 8.66 -8.39 4.23
CA PRO A 94 8.10 -7.96 2.96
C PRO A 94 6.78 -7.19 3.12
N HIS A 95 5.88 -7.64 4.01
CA HIS A 95 4.59 -6.98 4.26
C HIS A 95 4.79 -5.58 4.84
N MET A 96 5.77 -5.39 5.73
CA MET A 96 6.14 -4.07 6.24
C MET A 96 6.69 -3.16 5.14
N GLN A 97 7.52 -3.70 4.25
CA GLN A 97 8.09 -2.97 3.12
C GLN A 97 7.01 -2.53 2.12
N PHE A 98 6.06 -3.41 1.79
CA PHE A 98 4.95 -3.10 0.89
C PHE A 98 4.01 -2.05 1.46
N PHE A 99 3.64 -2.16 2.73
CA PHE A 99 2.85 -1.13 3.40
C PHE A 99 3.55 0.23 3.34
N LYS A 100 4.84 0.28 3.70
CA LYS A 100 5.64 1.51 3.64
C LYS A 100 5.70 2.07 2.22
N TYR A 101 5.87 1.22 1.21
CA TYR A 101 5.90 1.60 -0.19
C TYR A 101 4.57 2.19 -0.67
N CYS A 102 3.46 1.55 -0.33
CA CYS A 102 2.11 2.04 -0.63
C CYS A 102 1.92 3.45 -0.07
N VAL A 103 2.21 3.67 1.22
CA VAL A 103 2.06 4.98 1.87
C VAL A 103 2.92 6.05 1.20
N LYS A 104 4.20 5.74 0.93
CA LYS A 104 5.14 6.69 0.31
C LYS A 104 4.72 7.12 -1.09
N SER A 105 4.12 6.21 -1.86
CA SER A 105 3.59 6.48 -3.21
C SER A 105 2.52 7.60 -3.19
N PHE A 106 1.69 7.62 -2.15
CA PHE A 106 0.65 8.62 -1.94
C PHE A 106 1.14 9.92 -1.28
N TYR A 107 2.32 9.92 -0.65
CA TYR A 107 2.92 11.13 -0.07
C TYR A 107 3.83 11.90 -1.05
N GLY A 108 4.17 11.29 -2.19
CA GLY A 108 4.96 11.93 -3.24
C GLY A 108 6.44 12.11 -2.89
N GLN A 109 6.87 11.59 -1.73
CA GLN A 109 8.22 11.79 -1.19
C GLN A 109 9.25 10.75 -1.65
N ASP A 110 8.84 9.67 -2.35
CA ASP A 110 9.78 8.64 -2.81
C ASP A 110 9.38 8.02 -4.15
N TYR A 111 8.75 8.78 -5.06
CA TYR A 111 8.63 8.31 -6.44
C TYR A 111 10.03 8.37 -7.09
N ILE A 112 10.88 7.40 -6.76
CA ILE A 112 12.14 7.13 -7.45
C ILE A 112 11.76 6.27 -8.65
N ALA A 113 11.78 6.89 -9.82
CA ALA A 113 11.83 6.19 -11.10
C ALA A 113 13.17 5.44 -11.25
#